data_AF-A0AAF0U2X2-F1
#
_entry.id   AF-A0AAF0U2X2-F1
#
_cell.length_a   1.000
_cell.length_b   1.000
_cell.length_c   1.000
_cell.angle_alpha   90.00
_cell.angle_beta   90.00
_cell.angle_gamma   90.00
#
_symmetry.space_group_name_H-M   'P 1'
#
loop_
_entity.id
_entity.type
_entity.pdbx_description
1 polymer ?
#
loop_
_entity_poly.entity_id
_entity_poly.type
_entity_poly.pdbx_seq_one_letter_code
_entity_poly.pdbx_strand_id
1 'polypeptide(L)'
;MESEFVALELAGSEAESVRNFLANISLIKDELSHVFIYCDCEATIAIAKNKSYNYKSRHMKLRYDVMKQLLRDGVISIDYVKSELNFG
;
A
#
# COMPACT_ATOMS: atom_id res chain seq x y z
N MET A 1 -2.82 13.83 6.71
CA MET A 1 -2.09 13.40 5.49
C MET A 1 -0.95 12.45 5.81
N GLU A 2 0.00 12.82 6.68
CA GLU A 2 1.04 11.87 7.09
C GLU A 2 0.47 10.63 7.78
N SER A 3 -0.55 10.80 8.64
CA SER A 3 -1.31 9.70 9.25
C SER A 3 -1.93 8.75 8.22
N GLU A 4 -2.64 9.29 7.24
CA GLU A 4 -3.26 8.52 6.14
C GLU A 4 -2.21 7.76 5.33
N PHE A 5 -1.07 8.40 5.05
CA PHE A 5 0.03 7.76 4.33
C PHE A 5 0.67 6.64 5.16
N VAL A 6 0.84 6.85 6.47
CA VAL A 6 1.34 5.82 7.39
C VAL A 6 0.36 4.66 7.46
N ALA A 7 -0.94 4.91 7.55
CA ALA A 7 -1.97 3.86 7.56
C ALA A 7 -1.94 3.05 6.26
N LEU A 8 -1.84 3.74 5.11
CA LEU A 8 -1.73 3.11 3.80
C LEU A 8 -0.48 2.22 3.69
N GLU A 9 0.67 2.70 4.19
CA GLU A 9 1.92 1.91 4.18
C GLU A 9 1.87 0.71 5.11
N LEU A 10 1.32 0.86 6.31
CA LEU A 10 1.13 -0.26 7.22
C LEU A 10 0.19 -1.32 6.61
N ALA A 11 -0.92 -0.90 5.99
CA ALA A 11 -1.82 -1.81 5.29
C ALA A 11 -1.12 -2.54 4.12
N GLY A 12 -0.26 -1.85 3.37
CA GLY A 12 0.54 -2.45 2.31
C GLY A 12 1.55 -3.48 2.82
N SER A 13 2.27 -3.16 3.89
CA SER A 13 3.23 -4.06 4.53
C SER A 13 2.56 -5.30 5.14
N GLU A 14 1.34 -5.15 5.68
CA GLU A 14 0.54 -6.28 6.15
C GLU A 14 0.06 -7.16 4.98
N ALA A 15 -0.38 -6.55 3.87
CA ALA A 15 -0.77 -7.29 2.67
C ALA A 15 0.38 -8.14 2.10
N GLU A 16 1.62 -7.63 2.14
CA GLU A 16 2.81 -8.41 1.83
C GLU A 16 3.01 -9.58 2.79
N SER A 17 2.90 -9.34 4.09
CA SER A 17 3.08 -10.36 5.13
C SER A 17 2.08 -11.51 4.97
N VAL A 18 0.80 -11.20 4.75
CA VAL A 18 -0.25 -12.18 4.48
C VAL A 18 0.05 -12.97 3.19
N ARG A 19 0.48 -12.30 2.12
CA ARG A 19 0.84 -12.97 0.86
C ARG A 19 2.00 -13.95 1.07
N ASN A 20 3.05 -13.53 1.75
CA ASN A 20 4.22 -14.35 2.05
C ASN A 20 3.85 -15.55 2.93
N PHE A 21 2.98 -15.34 3.92
CA PHE A 21 2.46 -16.43 4.75
C PHE A 21 1.69 -17.48 3.94
N LEU A 22 0.79 -17.04 3.05
CA LEU A 22 0.02 -17.94 2.19
C LEU A 22 0.90 -18.73 1.21
N ALA A 23 1.93 -18.08 0.65
CA ALA A 23 2.91 -18.74 -0.22
C ALA A 23 3.67 -19.86 0.51
N ASN A 24 4.05 -19.63 1.77
CA ASN A 24 4.80 -20.60 2.57
C ASN A 24 3.99 -21.87 2.91
N ILE A 25 2.67 -21.76 3.06
CA ILE A 25 1.80 -22.91 3.39
C ILE A 25 1.48 -23.74 2.12
N SER A 26 2.02 -23.37 0.95
CA SER A 26 1.74 -24.01 -0.34
C SER A 26 0.24 -24.02 -0.71
N LEU A 27 -0.59 -23.19 -0.05
CA LEU A 27 -2.03 -23.11 -0.31
C LEU A 27 -2.31 -22.52 -1.69
N ILE A 28 -1.42 -21.68 -2.19
CA ILE A 28 -1.57 -20.98 -3.46
C ILE A 28 -0.24 -21.14 -4.21
N LYS A 29 -0.21 -22.11 -5.13
CA LYS A 29 0.94 -22.39 -6.01
C LYS A 29 0.96 -21.49 -7.26
N ASP A 30 -0.15 -20.86 -7.59
CA ASP A 30 -0.26 -19.92 -8.72
C ASP A 30 -0.11 -18.48 -8.25
N GLU A 31 0.22 -17.58 -9.17
CA GLU A 31 0.48 -16.16 -8.93
C GLU A 31 -0.54 -15.54 -7.97
N LEU A 32 -0.09 -15.23 -6.75
CA LEU A 32 -0.89 -14.46 -5.81
C LEU A 32 -1.17 -13.10 -6.44
N SER A 33 -2.43 -12.87 -6.81
CA SER A 33 -2.89 -11.60 -7.35
C SER A 33 -2.55 -10.46 -6.39
N HIS A 34 -2.26 -9.28 -6.94
CA HIS A 34 -2.04 -8.08 -6.16
C HIS A 34 -3.21 -7.82 -5.21
N VAL A 35 -2.91 -7.28 -4.03
CA VAL A 35 -3.93 -6.92 -3.03
C VAL A 35 -4.44 -5.51 -3.30
N PHE A 36 -5.74 -5.34 -3.46
CA PHE A 36 -6.36 -4.02 -3.57
C PHE A 36 -6.47 -3.37 -2.19
N ILE A 37 -5.95 -2.14 -2.08
CA ILE A 37 -6.14 -1.27 -0.93
C ILE A 37 -6.99 -0.08 -1.37
N TYR A 38 -8.14 0.06 -0.73
CA TYR A 38 -9.04 1.18 -0.95
C TYR A 38 -8.74 2.29 0.06
N CYS A 39 -8.56 3.50 -0.42
CA CYS A 39 -8.28 4.69 0.39
C CYS A 39 -9.21 5.83 -0.04
N ASP A 40 -9.76 6.57 0.91
CA ASP A 40 -10.62 7.73 0.65
C ASP A 40 -9.85 9.06 0.62
N CYS A 41 -8.52 9.00 0.80
CA CYS A 41 -7.66 10.16 0.73
C CYS A 41 -6.96 10.26 -0.63
N GLU A 42 -7.59 10.95 -1.59
CA GLU A 42 -7.00 11.19 -2.93
C GLU A 42 -5.59 11.78 -2.86
N ALA A 43 -5.36 12.69 -1.91
CA ALA A 43 -4.07 13.35 -1.75
C ALA A 43 -2.97 12.34 -1.33
N THR A 44 -3.30 11.36 -0.49
CA THR A 44 -2.39 10.27 -0.10
C THR A 44 -2.12 9.34 -1.29
N ILE A 45 -3.16 8.99 -2.06
CA ILE A 45 -3.02 8.18 -3.30
C ILE A 45 -2.11 8.91 -4.30
N ALA A 46 -2.31 10.21 -4.49
CA ALA A 46 -1.50 11.03 -5.37
C ALA A 46 -0.03 11.03 -4.95
N ILE A 47 0.27 11.14 -3.65
CA ILE A 47 1.65 11.01 -3.17
C ILE A 47 2.20 9.61 -3.44
N ALA A 48 1.48 8.55 -3.07
CA ALA A 48 1.96 7.18 -3.22
C ALA A 48 2.29 6.82 -4.68
N LYS A 49 1.48 7.29 -5.63
CA LYS A 49 1.68 7.06 -7.07
C LYS A 49 2.67 8.04 -7.72
N ASN A 50 2.98 9.17 -7.09
CA ASN A 50 3.92 10.15 -7.63
C ASN A 50 5.35 9.61 -7.55
N LYS A 51 6.07 9.52 -8.68
CA LYS A 51 7.46 9.01 -8.72
C LYS A 51 8.51 10.01 -8.23
N SER A 52 8.25 11.30 -8.27
CA SER A 52 9.19 12.37 -7.92
C SER A 52 8.92 13.02 -6.56
N TYR A 53 7.90 12.56 -5.83
CA TYR A 53 7.62 13.07 -4.50
C TYR A 53 8.77 12.75 -3.54
N ASN A 54 9.14 13.73 -2.71
CA ASN A 54 10.23 13.60 -1.75
C ASN A 54 9.80 14.18 -0.41
N TYR A 55 9.63 13.32 0.59
CA TYR A 55 9.37 13.73 1.95
C TYR A 55 10.60 14.39 2.57
N LYS A 56 10.39 15.52 3.26
CA LYS A 56 11.47 16.20 3.99
C LYS A 56 11.96 15.40 5.20
N SER A 57 11.06 14.70 5.89
CA SER A 57 11.40 13.94 7.08
C SER A 57 11.95 12.55 6.72
N ARG A 58 13.02 12.14 7.41
CA ARG A 58 13.67 10.85 7.15
C ARG A 58 12.72 9.67 7.35
N HIS A 59 11.88 9.70 8.39
CA HIS A 59 10.96 8.60 8.68
C HIS A 59 9.87 8.45 7.61
N MET A 60 9.32 9.55 7.08
CA MET A 60 8.34 9.46 5.99
C MET A 60 8.99 9.03 4.68
N LYS A 61 10.24 9.44 4.42
CA LYS A 61 10.98 8.97 3.26
C LYS A 61 11.16 7.45 3.26
N LEU A 62 11.53 6.86 4.40
CA LEU A 62 11.67 5.40 4.53
C LEU A 62 10.34 4.68 4.26
N ARG A 63 9.23 5.13 4.85
CA ARG A 63 7.90 4.57 4.59
C ARG A 63 7.49 4.71 3.13
N TYR A 64 7.79 5.86 2.54
CA TYR A 64 7.53 6.10 1.13
C TYR A 64 8.32 5.17 0.22
N ASP A 65 9.59 4.89 0.53
CA ASP A 65 10.41 3.94 -0.23
C ASP A 65 9.84 2.50 -0.15
N VAL A 66 9.33 2.08 1.01
CA VAL A 66 8.60 0.81 1.21
C VAL A 66 7.34 0.77 0.35
N MET A 67 6.45 1.75 0.49
CA MET A 67 5.22 1.87 -0.33
C MET A 67 5.52 1.76 -1.83
N LYS A 68 6.58 2.44 -2.27
CA LYS A 68 7.03 2.40 -3.66
C LYS A 68 7.52 1.03 -4.09
N GLN A 69 8.18 0.27 -3.22
CA GLN A 69 8.60 -1.10 -3.51
C GLN A 69 7.38 -2.00 -3.68
N LEU A 70 6.42 -1.93 -2.76
CA LEU A 70 5.17 -2.71 -2.83
C LEU A 70 4.40 -2.46 -4.13
N LEU A 71 4.28 -1.20 -4.55
CA LEU A 71 3.64 -0.84 -5.82
C LEU A 71 4.43 -1.32 -7.04
N ARG A 72 5.77 -1.26 -7.01
CA ARG A 72 6.62 -1.71 -8.13
C ARG A 72 6.58 -3.22 -8.31
N ASP A 73 6.57 -3.95 -7.20
CA ASP A 73 6.59 -5.41 -7.19
C ASP A 73 5.21 -6.02 -7.47
N GLY A 74 4.19 -5.17 -7.68
CA GLY A 74 2.82 -5.62 -7.91
C GLY A 74 2.20 -6.31 -6.69
N VAL A 75 2.75 -6.04 -5.50
CA VAL A 75 2.24 -6.58 -4.23
C VAL A 75 0.86 -6.02 -3.93
N ILE A 76 0.70 -4.72 -4.16
CA ILE A 76 -0.54 -3.99 -3.92
C ILE A 76 -0.94 -3.16 -5.13
N SER A 77 -2.24 -2.89 -5.23
CA SER A 77 -2.81 -1.82 -6.05
C SER A 77 -3.65 -0.90 -5.17
N ILE A 78 -3.63 0.39 -5.44
CA ILE A 78 -4.31 1.40 -4.60
C ILE A 78 -5.38 2.09 -5.42
N ASP A 79 -6.61 2.05 -4.95
CA ASP A 79 -7.76 2.70 -5.57
C ASP A 79 -8.50 3.62 -4.61
N TYR A 80 -9.13 4.63 -5.20
CA TYR A 80 -9.94 5.58 -4.46
C TYR A 80 -11.33 5.00 -4.17
N VAL A 81 -11.79 5.17 -2.93
CA VAL A 81 -13.18 4.90 -2.54
C VAL A 81 -13.75 6.14 -1.87
N LYS A 82 -15.02 6.47 -2.13
CA LYS A 82 -15.68 7.55 -1.40
C LYS A 82 -15.85 7.16 0.06
N SER A 83 -15.65 8.10 1.00
CA SER A 83 -15.79 7.82 2.44
C SER A 83 -17.18 7.27 2.81
N GLU A 84 -18.24 7.65 2.10
CA GLU A 84 -19.60 7.11 2.27
C GLU A 84 -19.73 5.61 1.97
N LEU A 85 -18.77 5.06 1.22
CA LEU A 85 -18.66 3.64 0.88
C LEU A 85 -17.57 2.94 1.69
N ASN A 86 -16.87 3.68 2.55
CA ASN A 86 -15.86 3.16 3.47
C ASN A 86 -16.57 2.72 4.76
N PHE A 87 -17.15 1.51 4.75
CA PHE A 87 -17.75 0.90 5.93
C PHE A 87 -16.63 0.37 6.84
N GLY A 88 -15.94 1.29 7.53
CA GLY A 88 -15.00 0.98 8.62
C GLY A 88 -15.69 0.40 9.84
#